data_AF-A0A845QEH4-F1
#
_entry.id   AF-A0A845QEH4-F1
#
_cell.length_a   1.000
_cell.length_b   1.000
_cell.length_c   1.000
_cell.angle_alpha   90.00
_cell.angle_beta   90.00
_cell.angle_gamma   90.00
#
_symmetry.space_group_name_H-M   'P 1'
#
loop_
_entity.id
_entity.type
_entity.pdbx_description
1 polymer ?
#
loop_
_entity_poly.entity_id
_entity_poly.type
_entity_poly.pdbx_seq_one_letter_code
_entity_poly.pdbx_strand_id
1 'polypeptide(L)'
;MKRSGINRARTLRRGGTDAEKLLWSHLRNRQIEGVKFRRQVPVGRYIADFLCVEAMLIVEADGGQHSEEADAVRTAALEAAGYKVIRFWNNEILGNTGGVLEGIRRELLRRTPHPPTA
;
A
#
# COMPACT_ATOMS: atom_id res chain seq x y z
N MET A 1 -1.94 24.80 10.75
CA MET A 1 -2.86 23.92 10.01
C MET A 1 -2.28 22.50 9.87
N LYS A 2 -2.68 21.52 10.69
CA LYS A 2 -2.19 20.12 10.63
C LYS A 2 -3.28 19.07 10.94
N ARG A 3 -4.49 19.19 10.38
CA ARG A 3 -5.62 18.30 10.69
C ARG A 3 -6.30 17.61 9.50
N SER A 4 -5.94 17.94 8.25
CA SER A 4 -6.70 17.50 7.06
C SER A 4 -6.47 16.02 6.67
N GLY A 5 -5.21 15.56 6.59
CA GLY A 5 -4.90 14.20 6.14
C GLY A 5 -5.34 13.08 7.11
N ILE A 6 -5.28 13.33 8.42
CA ILE A 6 -5.68 12.34 9.44
C ILE A 6 -7.19 12.09 9.40
N ASN A 7 -8.00 13.15 9.21
CA ASN A 7 -9.44 13.02 9.08
C ASN A 7 -9.83 12.26 7.81
N ARG A 8 -9.19 12.56 6.68
CA ARG A 8 -9.41 11.83 5.42
C ARG A 8 -9.06 10.34 5.53
N ALA A 9 -7.92 10.01 6.14
CA ALA A 9 -7.53 8.61 6.40
C ALA A 9 -8.51 7.88 7.32
N ARG A 10 -9.12 8.56 8.30
CA ARG A 10 -10.15 7.95 9.18
C ARG A 10 -11.44 7.64 8.42
N THR A 11 -11.87 8.51 7.50
CA THR A 11 -13.07 8.27 6.69
C THR A 11 -12.87 7.12 5.72
N LEU A 12 -11.73 7.08 5.02
CA LEU A 12 -11.39 5.99 4.11
C LEU A 12 -11.34 4.63 4.83
N ARG A 13 -11.00 4.61 6.13
CA ARG A 13 -10.91 3.34 6.88
C ARG A 13 -12.27 2.66 7.03
N ARG A 14 -13.35 3.43 6.95
CA ARG A 14 -14.74 2.97 7.07
C ARG A 14 -15.40 2.63 5.73
N GLY A 15 -14.84 3.09 4.60
CA GLY A 15 -15.48 2.99 3.28
C GLY A 15 -14.58 2.43 2.17
N GLY A 16 -13.59 1.61 2.51
CA GLY A 16 -12.69 1.02 1.50
C GLY A 16 -13.41 0.08 0.53
N THR A 17 -12.84 -0.10 -0.65
CA THR A 17 -13.32 -1.04 -1.67
C THR A 17 -13.22 -2.48 -1.18
N ASP A 18 -13.95 -3.40 -1.80
CA ASP A 18 -13.85 -4.82 -1.43
C ASP A 18 -12.46 -5.40 -1.73
N ALA A 19 -11.79 -4.90 -2.77
CA ALA A 19 -10.39 -5.20 -3.05
C ALA A 19 -9.47 -4.74 -1.91
N GLU A 20 -9.61 -3.50 -1.42
CA GLU A 20 -8.83 -3.02 -0.27
C GLU A 20 -9.10 -3.85 0.99
N LYS A 21 -10.36 -4.21 1.26
CA LYS A 21 -10.71 -5.03 2.43
C LYS A 21 -10.09 -6.43 2.33
N LEU A 22 -10.19 -7.06 1.17
CA LEU A 22 -9.62 -8.38 0.92
C LEU A 22 -8.11 -8.34 1.07
N LEU A 23 -7.43 -7.41 0.40
CA LEU A 23 -5.98 -7.28 0.51
C LEU A 23 -5.54 -6.96 1.95
N TRP A 24 -6.26 -6.08 2.64
CA TRP A 24 -5.98 -5.79 4.05
C TRP A 24 -6.10 -7.02 4.94
N SER A 25 -7.04 -7.92 4.66
CA SER A 25 -7.22 -9.14 5.44
C SER A 25 -5.99 -10.04 5.41
N HIS A 26 -5.17 -9.98 4.34
CA HIS A 26 -3.92 -10.73 4.17
C HIS A 26 -2.67 -9.97 4.61
N LEU A 27 -2.68 -8.63 4.58
CA LEU A 27 -1.51 -7.81 4.95
C LEU A 27 -1.45 -7.49 6.45
N ARG A 28 -2.60 -7.47 7.13
CA ARG A 28 -2.68 -7.12 8.55
C ARG A 28 -1.99 -8.15 9.45
N ASN A 29 -1.75 -7.77 10.69
CA ASN A 29 -1.27 -8.68 11.75
C ASN A 29 0.01 -9.45 11.37
N ARG A 30 0.88 -8.86 10.54
CA ARG A 30 2.16 -9.47 10.12
C ARG A 30 2.01 -10.82 9.38
N GLN A 31 0.87 -11.03 8.72
CA GLN A 31 0.57 -12.30 8.05
C GLN A 31 1.44 -12.59 6.82
N ILE A 32 2.04 -11.57 6.21
CA ILE A 32 2.98 -11.71 5.10
C ILE A 32 4.40 -11.41 5.58
N GLU A 33 5.31 -12.38 5.45
CA GLU A 33 6.73 -12.27 5.78
C GLU A 33 7.06 -11.70 7.18
N GLY A 34 6.12 -11.75 8.14
CA GLY A 34 6.30 -11.20 9.49
C GLY A 34 6.37 -9.66 9.58
N VAL A 35 6.22 -8.94 8.46
CA VAL A 35 6.39 -7.48 8.42
C VAL A 35 5.11 -6.72 8.73
N LYS A 36 5.25 -5.51 9.30
CA LYS A 36 4.08 -4.70 9.66
C LYS A 36 3.61 -3.81 8.52
N PHE A 37 2.42 -4.10 7.99
CA PHE A 37 1.66 -3.16 7.18
C PHE A 37 0.75 -2.25 8.00
N ARG A 38 0.61 -1.02 7.53
CA ARG A 38 -0.35 -0.02 8.01
C ARG A 38 -1.28 0.36 6.87
N ARG A 39 -2.56 0.59 7.15
CA ARG A 39 -3.59 0.95 6.14
C ARG A 39 -3.94 2.44 6.17
N GLN A 40 -4.03 3.05 4.98
CA GLN A 40 -4.41 4.44 4.72
C GLN A 40 -3.55 5.41 5.54
N VAL A 41 -2.27 5.44 5.16
CA VAL A 41 -1.22 6.19 5.85
C VAL A 41 -0.94 7.48 5.11
N PRO A 42 -1.04 8.65 5.79
CA PRO A 42 -0.55 9.90 5.22
C PRO A 42 0.97 9.84 5.00
N VAL A 43 1.40 10.09 3.77
CA VAL A 43 2.81 10.22 3.38
C VAL A 43 2.97 11.55 2.64
N GLY A 44 3.51 12.55 3.33
CA GLY A 44 3.52 13.94 2.84
C GLY A 44 2.11 14.45 2.56
N ARG A 45 1.85 14.83 1.31
CA ARG A 45 0.52 15.29 0.84
C ARG A 45 -0.40 14.16 0.35
N TYR A 46 0.09 12.92 0.32
CA TYR A 46 -0.62 11.77 -0.23
C TYR A 46 -1.11 10.84 0.88
N ILE A 47 -2.04 9.94 0.53
CA ILE A 47 -2.47 8.85 1.42
C ILE A 47 -2.19 7.55 0.67
N ALA A 48 -1.28 6.73 1.21
CA ALA A 48 -0.99 5.39 0.71
C ALA A 48 -2.01 4.40 1.26
N ASP A 49 -2.55 3.52 0.43
CA ASP A 49 -3.55 2.52 0.86
C ASP A 49 -2.93 1.53 1.83
N PHE A 50 -1.73 1.04 1.53
CA PHE A 50 -0.94 0.21 2.42
C PHE A 50 0.52 0.65 2.43
N LEU A 51 1.12 0.69 3.62
CA LEU A 51 2.52 1.03 3.82
C LEU A 51 3.19 0.02 4.74
N CYS A 52 4.28 -0.59 4.25
CA CYS A 52 5.28 -1.28 5.05
C CYS A 52 6.50 -0.37 5.20
N VAL A 53 6.70 0.17 6.41
CA VAL A 53 7.84 1.05 6.69
C VAL A 53 9.14 0.25 6.69
N GLU A 54 9.11 -0.99 7.19
CA GLU A 54 10.28 -1.88 7.30
C GLU A 54 10.91 -2.16 5.92
N ALA A 55 10.08 -2.30 4.87
CA ALA A 55 10.52 -2.54 3.50
C ALA A 55 10.56 -1.27 2.63
N MET A 56 10.19 -0.09 3.18
CA MET A 56 9.94 1.13 2.40
C MET A 56 9.04 0.84 1.18
N LEU A 57 7.95 0.10 1.38
CA LEU A 57 7.05 -0.38 0.33
C LEU A 57 5.64 0.16 0.53
N ILE A 58 5.11 0.80 -0.52
CA ILE A 58 3.73 1.24 -0.65
C ILE A 58 3.02 0.31 -1.64
N VAL A 59 1.85 -0.19 -1.24
CA VAL A 59 0.96 -0.97 -2.11
C VAL A 59 -0.34 -0.19 -2.27
N GLU A 60 -0.76 0.03 -3.52
CA GLU A 60 -1.98 0.76 -3.87
C GLU A 60 -2.97 -0.16 -4.58
N ALA A 61 -4.24 -0.07 -4.20
CA ALA A 61 -5.35 -0.79 -4.83
C ALA A 61 -6.08 0.17 -5.76
N ASP A 62 -6.00 -0.05 -7.07
CA ASP A 62 -6.52 0.88 -8.07
C ASP A 62 -7.89 0.46 -8.60
N GLY A 63 -8.85 1.38 -8.51
CA GLY A 63 -10.19 1.24 -9.07
C GLY A 63 -10.37 1.77 -10.49
N GLY A 64 -9.31 2.29 -11.11
CA GLY A 64 -9.31 2.82 -12.46
C GLY A 64 -10.07 4.13 -12.59
N GLN A 65 -9.41 5.23 -12.19
CA GLN A 65 -9.85 6.60 -12.51
C GLN A 65 -8.77 7.65 -12.22
N HIS A 66 -7.49 7.29 -12.39
CA HIS A 66 -6.38 8.20 -12.15
C HIS A 66 -5.87 8.80 -13.46
N SER A 67 -5.65 10.12 -13.47
CA SER A 67 -4.88 10.79 -14.52
C SER A 67 -3.44 10.31 -14.44
N GLU A 68 -2.92 9.74 -15.53
CA GLU A 68 -1.56 9.18 -15.61
C GLU A 68 -0.49 10.20 -15.19
N GLU A 69 -0.69 11.48 -15.54
CA GLU A 69 0.24 12.58 -15.24
C GLU A 69 0.28 12.89 -13.73
N ALA A 70 -0.87 12.95 -13.07
CA ALA A 70 -0.96 13.19 -11.63
C ALA A 70 -0.36 12.01 -10.83
N ASP A 71 -0.54 10.78 -11.33
CA ASP A 71 0.01 9.58 -10.72
C ASP A 71 1.53 9.46 -10.93
N ALA A 72 2.06 9.91 -12.06
CA ALA A 72 3.51 9.97 -12.29
C ALA A 72 4.19 10.93 -11.31
N VAL A 73 3.65 12.14 -11.14
CA VAL A 73 4.18 13.14 -10.17
C VAL A 73 4.09 12.63 -8.74
N ARG A 74 2.99 11.97 -8.38
CA ARG A 74 2.82 11.32 -7.07
C ARG A 74 3.87 10.24 -6.85
N THR A 75 4.03 9.34 -7.81
CA THR A 75 4.96 8.21 -7.72
C THR A 75 6.38 8.72 -7.57
N ALA A 76 6.81 9.66 -8.42
CA ALA A 76 8.14 10.25 -8.34
C ALA A 76 8.42 10.91 -6.98
N ALA A 77 7.44 11.60 -6.38
CA ALA A 77 7.60 12.21 -5.06
C ALA A 77 7.74 11.17 -3.93
N LEU A 78 7.03 10.04 -4.01
CA LEU A 78 7.14 8.95 -3.04
C LEU A 78 8.44 8.16 -3.21
N GLU A 79 8.87 7.94 -4.46
CA GLU A 79 10.14 7.28 -4.79
C GLU A 79 11.34 8.13 -4.38
N ALA A 80 11.29 9.46 -4.56
CA ALA A 80 12.29 10.37 -4.05
C ALA A 80 12.41 10.35 -2.51
N ALA A 81 11.32 9.99 -1.80
CA ALA A 81 11.33 9.76 -0.36
C ALA A 81 11.80 8.34 0.04
N GLY A 82 12.27 7.54 -0.91
CA GLY A 82 12.82 6.20 -0.70
C GLY A 82 11.80 5.06 -0.75
N TYR A 83 10.52 5.35 -0.98
CA TYR A 83 9.48 4.32 -1.07
C TYR A 83 9.44 3.68 -2.45
N LYS A 84 9.26 2.36 -2.53
CA LYS A 84 8.74 1.74 -3.74
C LYS A 84 7.24 1.78 -3.72
N VAL A 85 6.64 2.19 -4.84
CA VAL A 85 5.21 2.09 -5.06
C VAL A 85 4.95 0.93 -6.03
N ILE A 86 4.08 0.00 -5.63
CA ILE A 86 3.49 -1.01 -6.52
C ILE A 86 1.97 -0.89 -6.46
N ARG A 87 1.34 -1.14 -7.59
CA ARG A 87 -0.09 -0.95 -7.77
C ARG A 87 -0.71 -2.17 -8.42
N PHE A 88 -1.88 -2.55 -7.92
CA PHE A 88 -2.66 -3.67 -8.43
C PHE A 88 -4.06 -3.18 -8.76
N TRP A 89 -4.62 -3.68 -9.85
CA TRP A 89 -5.98 -3.37 -10.23
C TRP A 89 -6.97 -4.11 -9.30
N ASN A 90 -8.11 -3.48 -9.01
CA ASN A 90 -9.13 -4.10 -8.14
C ASN A 90 -9.60 -5.47 -8.66
N ASN A 91 -9.74 -5.64 -9.98
CA ASN A 91 -10.08 -6.93 -10.58
C ASN A 91 -8.98 -7.98 -10.40
N GLU A 92 -7.71 -7.59 -10.40
CA GLU A 92 -6.58 -8.48 -10.12
C GLU A 92 -6.57 -8.89 -8.65
N ILE A 93 -6.79 -7.94 -7.73
CA ILE A 93 -6.86 -8.23 -6.29
C ILE A 93 -8.00 -9.22 -5.99
N LEU A 94 -9.17 -9.02 -6.60
CA LEU A 94 -10.35 -9.86 -6.38
C LEU A 94 -10.30 -11.20 -7.14
N GLY A 95 -9.73 -11.22 -8.34
CA GLY A 95 -9.71 -12.39 -9.22
C GLY A 95 -8.44 -13.24 -9.15
N ASN A 96 -7.33 -12.67 -8.69
CA ASN A 96 -6.02 -13.32 -8.59
C ASN A 96 -5.25 -12.87 -7.34
N THR A 97 -5.90 -12.95 -6.17
CA THR A 97 -5.30 -12.53 -4.90
C THR A 97 -3.96 -13.22 -4.63
N GLY A 98 -3.82 -14.50 -4.99
CA GLY A 98 -2.57 -15.24 -4.84
C GLY A 98 -1.41 -14.64 -5.64
N GLY A 99 -1.64 -14.28 -6.90
CA GLY A 99 -0.65 -13.60 -7.73
C GLY A 99 -0.25 -12.22 -7.19
N VAL A 100 -1.22 -11.46 -6.68
CA VAL A 100 -0.98 -10.17 -6.02
C VAL A 100 -0.09 -10.34 -4.79
N LEU A 101 -0.42 -11.30 -3.91
CA LEU A 101 0.36 -11.55 -2.69
C LEU A 101 1.80 -11.99 -3.02
N GLU A 102 1.99 -12.82 -4.04
CA GLU A 102 3.32 -13.22 -4.48
C GLU A 102 4.11 -12.03 -5.06
N GLY A 103 3.45 -11.14 -5.79
CA GLY A 103 4.03 -9.88 -6.25
C GLY A 103 4.53 -9.01 -5.10
N ILE A 104 3.71 -8.85 -4.06
CA ILE A 104 4.09 -8.11 -2.84
C ILE A 104 5.24 -8.80 -2.12
N ARG A 105 5.15 -10.13 -1.92
CA ARG A 105 6.18 -10.93 -1.27
C ARG A 105 7.54 -10.78 -1.93
N ARG A 106 7.60 -10.85 -3.25
CA ARG A 106 8.85 -10.67 -4.01
C ARG A 106 9.49 -9.31 -3.77
N GLU A 107 8.69 -8.24 -3.70
CA GLU A 107 9.21 -6.90 -3.40
C GLU A 107 9.66 -6.77 -1.94
N LEU A 108 8.98 -7.42 -1.00
CA LEU A 108 9.43 -7.50 0.39
C LEU A 108 10.81 -8.18 0.46
N LEU A 109 10.96 -9.38 -0.11
CA LEU A 109 12.22 -10.14 -0.06
C LEU A 109 13.40 -9.39 -0.69
N ARG A 110 13.17 -8.59 -1.74
CA ARG A 110 14.20 -7.73 -2.36
C ARG A 110 14.66 -6.60 -1.44
N ARG A 111 13.78 -6.11 -0.57
CA ARG A 111 13.97 -4.87 0.21
C ARG A 111 14.29 -5.14 1.67
N THR A 112 13.88 -6.28 2.19
CA THR A 112 14.21 -6.76 3.53
C THR A 112 15.02 -8.05 3.41
N PRO A 113 16.36 -7.95 3.23
CA PRO A 113 17.21 -9.13 3.12
C PRO A 113 17.34 -9.91 4.44
N HIS A 114 16.74 -9.45 5.55
CA HIS A 114 16.63 -10.18 6.81
C HIS A 114 15.21 -10.08 7.37
N PRO A 115 14.65 -11.16 7.93
CA PRO A 115 13.35 -11.13 8.59
C PRO A 115 13.41 -10.23 9.84
N PRO A 116 12.33 -9.49 10.16
CA PRO A 116 12.21 -8.84 11.47
C PRO A 116 12.29 -9.94 12.53
N THR A 117 13.26 -9.82 13.45
CA THR A 117 13.28 -10.68 14.63
C THR A 117 11.96 -10.49 15.39
N ALA A 118 11.36 -11.63 15.77
CA ALA A 118 10.00 -11.80 16.29
C ALA A 118 9.51 -10.73 17.28
#